data_AF-A0A4V1R0P6-F1
#
_entry.id   AF-A0A4V1R0P6-F1
#
_cell.length_a   1.000
_cell.length_b   1.000
_cell.length_c   1.000
_cell.angle_alpha   90.00
_cell.angle_beta   90.00
_cell.angle_gamma   90.00
#
_symmetry.space_group_name_H-M   'P 1'
#
loop_
_entity.id
_entity.type
_entity.pdbx_description
1 polymer ?
#
loop_
_entity_poly.entity_id
_entity_poly.type
_entity_poly.pdbx_seq_one_letter_code
_entity_poly.pdbx_strand_id
1 'polypeptide(L)'
;MESTKKLFNKKGGFLSMICLKCQQKIISESIFCSFCGEKVVEVIKEGLIEPVKPLPNPTLNIEPPSDVETPKPAPSPFKSYDTSERVDTERIPSGRRSKVKLYILSACSLLIIATVIVFNPAMPYQKYSHAKSLMSSERFDEAALLLIDLGDYKDSSALILENDYLHANYLKNNQQFEQAIALFEQLDTYKESMELRVQSEFLHGKTLLEAGNYAESLEYLLKNRKHEESVQLIREAQYQLGKQHIEQTDYSSAFRVLGKIKTYRDTAQILDKAYYLVAVRKYEEGDFKSAKFHFSKSNGYDDAKKYLDNIDILNTFQGTWGNEDGFQNIIFSGNQMAYVFYPGYTKQSVISYPVSLVNNEMHVSSKVFIVTDNKLINIKDNKEFTKISHFTRIPEEKLPPAIGMTANEARNTKWGVPTKINKTKTKFGETEQWVFSGFRYIYLDDGIVTAIQE
;
A
#
# COMPACT_ATOMS: atom_id res chain seq x y z
N MET A 1 9.44 20.56 23.89
CA MET A 1 8.08 20.23 24.37
C MET A 1 7.17 21.40 24.04
N GLU A 2 6.01 21.25 23.42
CA GLU A 2 5.50 20.10 22.67
C GLU A 2 4.41 20.62 21.71
N SER A 3 4.64 20.54 20.39
CA SER A 3 3.80 21.22 19.40
C SER A 3 2.73 20.29 18.81
N THR A 4 1.54 20.83 18.65
CA THR A 4 0.34 20.13 18.17
C THR A 4 0.54 19.44 16.82
N LYS A 5 0.60 18.10 16.80
CA LYS A 5 0.40 17.29 15.58
C LYS A 5 -1.04 16.80 15.50
N LYS A 6 -1.77 17.25 14.48
CA LYS A 6 -3.07 16.68 14.11
C LYS A 6 -2.86 15.26 13.59
N LEU A 7 -3.37 14.25 14.30
CA LEU A 7 -3.48 12.88 13.77
C LEU A 7 -4.65 12.81 12.78
N PHE A 8 -4.35 13.10 11.51
CA PHE A 8 -5.14 12.55 10.40
C PHE A 8 -4.89 11.04 10.35
N ASN A 9 -5.93 10.23 10.58
CA ASN A 9 -5.90 8.81 10.21
C ASN A 9 -6.77 8.57 8.96
N LYS A 10 -6.16 8.14 7.86
CA LYS A 10 -6.85 7.81 6.60
C LYS A 10 -7.05 6.30 6.51
N LYS A 11 -8.19 5.83 7.04
CA LYS A 11 -8.61 4.41 7.15
C LYS A 11 -7.77 3.59 8.15
N GLY A 12 -8.43 2.66 8.84
CA GLY A 12 -7.79 1.71 9.77
C GLY A 12 -8.13 1.96 11.24
N GLY A 13 -9.18 1.29 11.73
CA GLY A 13 -9.40 0.99 13.15
C GLY A 13 -9.90 2.10 14.10
N PHE A 14 -11.07 1.86 14.70
CA PHE A 14 -11.32 2.13 16.12
C PHE A 14 -11.67 0.78 16.77
N LEU A 15 -11.07 0.45 17.91
CA LEU A 15 -11.18 -0.90 18.49
C LEU A 15 -11.50 -0.86 19.98
N SER A 16 -12.65 -1.42 20.35
CA SER A 16 -13.02 -1.79 21.71
C SER A 16 -14.14 -2.82 21.62
N MET A 17 -14.02 -3.94 22.32
CA MET A 17 -15.09 -4.94 22.46
C MET A 17 -15.30 -5.21 23.96
N ILE A 18 -16.43 -4.86 24.58
CA ILE A 18 -17.74 -4.53 23.98
C ILE A 18 -18.22 -5.70 23.11
N CYS A 19 -18.34 -6.85 23.77
CA CYS A 19 -19.18 -8.00 23.45
C CYS A 19 -18.91 -8.79 22.14
N LEU A 20 -18.92 -10.12 22.12
CA LEU A 20 -18.65 -11.10 23.18
C LEU A 20 -19.77 -11.36 24.21
N LYS A 21 -20.94 -11.75 23.67
CA LYS A 21 -22.28 -12.08 24.23
C LYS A 21 -22.87 -11.32 25.43
N CYS A 22 -22.12 -10.59 26.27
CA CYS A 22 -22.60 -9.47 27.10
C CYS A 22 -21.49 -8.75 27.92
N GLN A 23 -20.41 -8.25 27.30
CA GLN A 23 -19.20 -7.83 28.04
C GLN A 23 -18.43 -6.64 27.40
N GLN A 24 -18.52 -5.38 27.85
CA GLN A 24 -19.51 -4.72 28.70
C GLN A 24 -20.67 -4.20 27.82
N LYS A 25 -21.86 -4.06 28.39
CA LYS A 25 -23.16 -4.33 27.75
C LYS A 25 -23.76 -3.18 26.88
N ILE A 26 -23.04 -2.69 25.86
CA ILE A 26 -23.63 -2.99 24.54
C ILE A 26 -23.38 -4.47 24.39
N ILE A 27 -24.39 -5.25 24.06
CA ILE A 27 -24.12 -6.56 23.53
C ILE A 27 -24.03 -6.32 22.01
N SER A 28 -22.89 -5.78 21.57
CA SER A 28 -22.50 -4.94 20.38
C SER A 28 -22.71 -5.43 18.94
N GLU A 29 -23.29 -6.59 18.85
CA GLU A 29 -22.78 -7.66 18.04
C GLU A 29 -23.53 -7.92 16.71
N SER A 30 -24.53 -7.12 16.33
CA SER A 30 -25.25 -7.16 15.04
C SER A 30 -26.46 -8.11 14.98
N ILE A 31 -26.31 -9.42 15.27
CA ILE A 31 -27.29 -10.48 14.93
C ILE A 31 -27.64 -11.59 16.00
N PHE A 32 -28.29 -11.53 17.21
CA PHE A 32 -29.06 -10.56 18.05
C PHE A 32 -28.83 -10.69 19.63
N CYS A 33 -29.25 -9.72 20.49
CA CYS A 33 -28.66 -9.39 21.84
C CYS A 33 -29.57 -9.70 23.07
N SER A 34 -29.25 -9.12 24.23
CA SER A 34 -29.87 -9.34 25.55
C SER A 34 -30.04 -8.08 26.44
N PHE A 35 -29.66 -6.89 25.96
CA PHE A 35 -30.18 -5.56 26.37
C PHE A 35 -30.54 -4.67 25.12
N CYS A 36 -30.22 -5.10 23.89
CA CYS A 36 -30.00 -4.40 22.57
C CYS A 36 -30.06 -5.45 21.41
N GLY A 37 -29.65 -5.30 20.11
CA GLY A 37 -29.89 -6.38 19.08
C GLY A 37 -29.12 -6.50 17.73
N GLU A 38 -28.10 -7.39 17.51
CA GLU A 38 -27.19 -7.84 18.58
C GLU A 38 -26.31 -9.19 18.81
N LYS A 39 -25.79 -10.08 17.91
CA LYS A 39 -24.85 -11.27 18.17
C LYS A 39 -23.82 -11.56 17.05
N VAL A 40 -22.56 -11.85 17.42
CA VAL A 40 -21.34 -11.44 16.65
C VAL A 40 -20.67 -12.52 15.81
N VAL A 41 -19.84 -12.08 14.87
CA VAL A 41 -18.64 -12.77 14.38
C VAL A 41 -17.53 -11.70 14.19
N GLU A 42 -16.26 -12.11 14.14
CA GLU A 42 -15.07 -11.28 14.40
C GLU A 42 -14.77 -10.12 13.43
N VAL A 43 -14.02 -9.13 13.93
CA VAL A 43 -13.20 -8.22 13.11
C VAL A 43 -11.75 -8.71 13.14
N ILE A 44 -11.29 -9.28 12.03
CA ILE A 44 -9.87 -9.64 11.83
C ILE A 44 -9.05 -8.34 11.80
N LYS A 45 -7.95 -8.29 12.58
CA LYS A 45 -6.97 -7.21 12.49
C LYS A 45 -6.17 -7.35 11.19
N GLU A 46 -6.00 -6.24 10.47
CA GLU A 46 -4.93 -6.12 9.47
C GLU A 46 -3.59 -6.44 10.15
N GLY A 47 -2.80 -7.39 9.62
CA GLY A 47 -1.47 -7.69 10.16
C GLY A 47 -1.11 -9.15 10.45
N LEU A 48 -1.77 -10.15 9.87
CA LEU A 48 -1.14 -11.44 9.58
C LEU A 48 -1.53 -11.91 8.18
N ILE A 49 -0.52 -12.15 7.34
CA ILE A 49 -0.70 -12.83 6.06
C ILE A 49 -0.76 -14.32 6.37
N GLU A 50 -1.91 -14.96 6.18
CA GLU A 50 -1.94 -16.42 6.13
C GLU A 50 -1.03 -16.89 4.99
N PRO A 51 -0.15 -17.88 5.20
CA PRO A 51 0.73 -18.36 4.14
C PRO A 51 -0.15 -18.94 3.01
N VAL A 52 -0.14 -18.24 1.88
CA VAL A 52 -0.78 -18.70 0.63
C VAL A 52 -0.34 -20.15 0.40
N LYS A 53 -1.29 -21.08 0.32
CA LYS A 53 -1.00 -22.49 0.08
C LYS A 53 -0.06 -22.59 -1.14
N PRO A 54 1.08 -23.29 -1.04
CA PRO A 54 2.00 -23.41 -2.15
C PRO A 54 1.26 -23.88 -3.40
N LEU A 55 1.36 -23.10 -4.47
CA LEU A 55 0.83 -23.48 -5.78
C LEU A 55 1.43 -24.85 -6.17
N PRO A 56 0.66 -25.74 -6.84
CA PRO A 56 1.22 -26.97 -7.39
C PRO A 56 2.29 -26.59 -8.42
N ASN A 57 3.56 -26.75 -8.04
CA ASN A 57 4.70 -26.28 -8.81
C ASN A 57 4.87 -27.13 -10.08
N PRO A 58 4.68 -26.58 -11.29
CA PRO A 58 4.97 -27.31 -12.53
C PRO A 58 6.48 -27.33 -12.68
N THR A 59 7.13 -28.43 -12.26
CA THR A 59 8.58 -28.62 -12.37
C THR A 59 8.99 -28.75 -13.83
N LEU A 60 9.26 -27.61 -14.47
CA LEU A 60 9.95 -27.53 -15.75
C LEU A 60 11.43 -27.24 -15.46
N ASN A 61 12.29 -28.24 -15.67
CA ASN A 61 13.73 -28.05 -15.55
C ASN A 61 14.21 -27.09 -16.64
N ILE A 62 14.76 -25.95 -16.23
CA ILE A 62 15.54 -25.05 -17.08
C ILE A 62 16.92 -24.98 -16.45
N GLU A 63 17.92 -25.58 -17.10
CA GLU A 63 19.29 -25.50 -16.66
C GLU A 63 19.83 -24.07 -16.88
N PRO A 64 20.46 -23.44 -15.87
CA PRO A 64 21.10 -22.14 -16.08
C PRO A 64 22.38 -22.32 -16.92
N PRO A 65 22.68 -21.42 -17.88
CA PRO A 65 23.97 -21.41 -18.54
C PRO A 65 25.08 -21.07 -17.54
N SER A 66 26.28 -21.58 -17.82
CA SER A 66 27.45 -21.46 -16.95
C SER A 66 28.18 -20.11 -17.09
N ASP A 67 29.19 -19.93 -16.22
CA ASP A 67 30.36 -19.07 -16.41
C ASP A 67 30.14 -17.55 -16.40
N VAL A 68 30.09 -16.98 -15.19
CA VAL A 68 30.66 -15.65 -14.90
C VAL A 68 31.54 -15.76 -13.65
N GLU A 69 32.85 -15.58 -13.83
CA GLU A 69 33.81 -15.56 -12.72
C GLU A 69 33.67 -14.27 -11.90
N THR A 70 33.85 -14.37 -10.58
CA THR A 70 33.85 -13.20 -9.66
C THR A 70 35.24 -13.01 -9.02
N PRO A 71 35.93 -11.88 -9.28
CA PRO A 71 37.20 -11.59 -8.61
C PRO A 71 37.01 -11.27 -7.12
N LYS A 72 37.91 -11.78 -6.27
CA LYS A 72 37.97 -11.45 -4.84
C LYS A 72 38.35 -9.98 -4.60
N PRO A 73 37.82 -9.33 -3.55
CA PRO A 73 38.35 -8.05 -3.08
C PRO A 73 39.74 -8.22 -2.40
N ALA A 74 40.59 -7.21 -2.56
CA ALA A 74 41.87 -7.07 -1.87
C ALA A 74 41.75 -6.04 -0.72
N PRO A 75 42.64 -6.07 0.30
CA PRO A 75 42.34 -5.46 1.60
C PRO A 75 42.65 -3.95 1.72
N SER A 76 41.83 -3.27 2.51
CA SER A 76 42.12 -1.93 3.06
C SER A 76 43.17 -1.99 4.16
N PRO A 77 44.05 -0.98 4.26
CA PRO A 77 44.52 -0.52 5.55
C PRO A 77 44.59 1.02 5.64
N PHE A 78 43.76 1.63 6.49
CA PHE A 78 44.15 2.89 7.13
C PHE A 78 43.69 2.95 8.59
N LYS A 79 44.53 3.55 9.44
CA LYS A 79 44.30 3.63 10.89
C LYS A 79 43.59 4.94 11.24
N SER A 80 42.63 4.87 12.15
CA SER A 80 42.23 6.03 12.94
C SER A 80 43.33 6.40 13.94
N TYR A 81 43.43 7.69 14.26
CA TYR A 81 44.10 8.17 15.46
C TYR A 81 43.12 9.04 16.25
N ASP A 82 43.02 8.76 17.54
CA ASP A 82 42.32 9.56 18.54
C ASP A 82 43.36 10.33 19.35
N THR A 83 43.16 11.63 19.51
CA THR A 83 43.85 12.46 20.50
C THR A 83 42.88 13.50 21.06
N SER A 84 42.02 13.07 21.97
CA SER A 84 41.37 13.99 22.90
C SER A 84 42.30 14.30 24.08
N GLU A 85 42.62 15.57 24.30
CA GLU A 85 43.28 16.00 25.54
C GLU A 85 42.78 17.39 25.95
N ARG A 86 42.52 17.55 27.26
CA ARG A 86 41.97 18.78 27.84
C ARG A 86 43.09 19.63 28.41
N VAL A 87 43.01 20.95 28.23
CA VAL A 87 43.86 21.91 28.94
C VAL A 87 43.01 22.68 29.94
N ASP A 88 43.10 22.29 31.20
CA ASP A 88 42.52 23.06 32.32
C ASP A 88 43.34 24.33 32.59
N THR A 89 42.70 25.31 33.25
CA THR A 89 43.27 26.66 33.43
C THR A 89 43.52 26.98 34.91
N GLU A 90 44.72 27.44 35.29
CA GLU A 90 44.84 28.35 36.45
C GLU A 90 46.06 29.29 36.51
N ARG A 91 45.77 30.60 36.43
CA ARG A 91 46.23 31.76 37.24
C ARG A 91 47.72 31.94 37.65
N ILE A 92 48.31 33.04 37.14
CA ILE A 92 48.71 34.27 37.89
C ILE A 92 49.44 34.04 39.25
N PRO A 93 50.71 34.49 39.44
CA PRO A 93 50.96 35.95 39.56
C PRO A 93 52.34 36.51 39.17
N SER A 94 52.40 37.81 38.91
CA SER A 94 53.30 38.73 39.64
C SER A 94 53.01 40.21 39.32
N GLY A 95 53.57 41.11 40.12
CA GLY A 95 53.72 42.53 39.77
C GLY A 95 53.99 43.40 41.00
N ARG A 96 54.75 44.50 40.87
CA ARG A 96 54.65 45.72 41.71
C ARG A 96 55.55 46.90 41.26
N ARG A 97 54.97 47.87 40.52
CA ARG A 97 55.40 49.31 40.44
C ARG A 97 56.75 49.56 39.70
N SER A 98 57.12 50.78 39.26
CA SER A 98 56.60 52.14 39.60
C SER A 98 56.70 53.21 38.49
N LYS A 99 55.65 54.06 38.41
CA LYS A 99 55.62 55.53 38.16
C LYS A 99 56.70 56.21 37.27
N VAL A 100 56.26 56.86 36.18
CA VAL A 100 56.66 58.25 35.75
C VAL A 100 55.43 58.97 35.14
N LYS A 101 55.46 60.31 35.00
CA LYS A 101 54.39 61.24 34.57
C LYS A 101 54.33 61.37 33.02
N LEU A 102 53.16 61.38 32.38
CA LEU A 102 52.30 62.54 31.97
C LEU A 102 52.79 63.33 30.73
N TYR A 103 51.82 63.79 29.91
CA TYR A 103 51.92 64.61 28.68
C TYR A 103 52.33 63.88 27.38
N ILE A 104 51.32 63.46 26.61
CA ILE A 104 50.99 63.93 25.25
C ILE A 104 49.55 63.43 24.97
N LEU A 105 48.55 64.32 25.05
CA LEU A 105 47.13 63.95 24.99
C LEU A 105 46.39 64.48 23.74
N SER A 106 47.14 65.03 22.78
CA SER A 106 46.62 65.60 21.52
C SER A 106 47.09 64.85 20.26
N ALA A 107 48.19 64.09 20.33
CA ALA A 107 48.64 63.25 19.20
C ALA A 107 47.92 61.90 19.16
N CYS A 108 47.63 61.31 20.32
CA CYS A 108 46.99 60.00 20.41
C CYS A 108 45.55 60.00 19.87
N SER A 109 44.80 61.09 19.95
CA SER A 109 43.45 61.16 19.37
C SER A 109 43.48 61.09 17.84
N LEU A 110 44.38 61.80 17.18
CA LEU A 110 44.57 61.71 15.73
C LEU A 110 45.18 60.37 15.30
N LEU A 111 46.12 59.81 16.06
CA LEU A 111 46.67 58.48 15.79
C LEU A 111 45.65 57.36 16.03
N ILE A 112 44.79 57.46 17.05
CA ILE A 112 43.72 56.48 17.29
C ILE A 112 42.67 56.57 16.18
N ILE A 113 42.25 57.77 15.77
CA ILE A 113 41.36 57.95 14.62
C ILE A 113 42.01 57.41 13.33
N ALA A 114 43.30 57.66 13.11
CA ALA A 114 44.03 57.09 11.99
C ALA A 114 44.10 55.55 12.05
N THR A 115 44.39 54.93 13.20
CA THR A 115 44.39 53.47 13.32
C THR A 115 43.00 52.86 13.23
N VAL A 116 41.94 53.55 13.68
CA VAL A 116 40.54 53.11 13.58
C VAL A 116 40.01 53.24 12.14
N ILE A 117 40.48 54.23 11.37
CA ILE A 117 40.20 54.34 9.92
C ILE A 117 41.06 53.35 9.10
N VAL A 118 42.24 52.98 9.60
CA VAL A 118 43.11 51.91 9.05
C VAL A 118 42.74 50.53 9.63
N PHE A 119 41.58 50.40 10.29
CA PHE A 119 41.06 49.16 10.88
C PHE A 119 40.00 48.52 9.94
N ASN A 120 40.28 47.48 9.16
CA ASN A 120 41.57 46.93 8.75
C ASN A 120 41.38 46.23 7.38
N PRO A 121 41.88 46.75 6.24
CA PRO A 121 41.72 46.08 4.95
C PRO A 121 42.44 44.73 4.86
N ALA A 122 43.37 44.43 5.78
CA ALA A 122 43.97 43.11 5.90
C ALA A 122 43.01 42.06 6.49
N MET A 123 41.98 42.44 7.26
CA MET A 123 41.01 41.48 7.82
C MET A 123 40.14 40.84 6.72
N PRO A 124 39.48 41.60 5.81
CA PRO A 124 38.85 41.02 4.63
C PRO A 124 39.84 40.27 3.73
N TYR A 125 41.06 40.79 3.53
CA TYR A 125 42.07 40.10 2.73
C TYR A 125 42.44 38.72 3.28
N GLN A 126 42.64 38.62 4.61
CA GLN A 126 42.95 37.36 5.29
C GLN A 126 41.81 36.36 5.16
N LYS A 127 40.57 36.76 5.47
CA LYS A 127 39.36 35.92 5.27
C LYS A 127 39.26 35.43 3.82
N TYR A 128 39.46 36.32 2.85
CA TYR A 128 39.42 36.03 1.42
C TYR A 128 40.50 35.03 0.98
N SER A 129 41.74 35.21 1.45
CA SER A 129 42.83 34.25 1.19
C SER A 129 42.60 32.89 1.84
N HIS A 130 42.01 32.88 3.04
CA HIS A 130 41.67 31.65 3.76
C HIS A 130 40.52 30.92 3.06
N ALA A 131 39.48 31.62 2.59
CA ALA A 131 38.40 31.03 1.83
C ALA A 131 38.90 30.35 0.54
N LYS A 132 39.78 31.01 -0.23
CA LYS A 132 40.42 30.38 -1.40
C LYS A 132 41.26 29.16 -1.02
N SER A 133 41.95 29.20 0.12
CA SER A 133 42.68 28.03 0.64
C SER A 133 41.75 26.88 1.05
N LEU A 134 40.56 27.16 1.59
CA LEU A 134 39.55 26.16 1.96
C LEU A 134 38.90 25.55 0.72
N MET A 135 38.57 26.34 -0.31
CA MET A 135 38.13 25.86 -1.63
C MET A 135 39.17 24.90 -2.24
N SER A 136 40.45 25.27 -2.20
CA SER A 136 41.56 24.40 -2.65
C SER A 136 41.84 23.19 -1.75
N SER A 137 41.15 23.08 -0.61
CA SER A 137 41.23 21.96 0.33
C SER A 137 39.89 21.20 0.44
N GLU A 138 38.96 21.41 -0.51
CA GLU A 138 37.63 20.78 -0.58
C GLU A 138 36.72 21.06 0.64
N ARG A 139 37.02 22.10 1.44
CA ARG A 139 36.23 22.52 2.63
C ARG A 139 35.20 23.59 2.25
N PHE A 140 34.31 23.22 1.34
CA PHE A 140 33.40 24.13 0.65
C PHE A 140 32.41 24.88 1.56
N ASP A 141 31.86 24.23 2.59
CA ASP A 141 30.94 24.88 3.52
C ASP A 141 31.62 25.99 4.35
N GLU A 142 32.86 25.75 4.79
CA GLU A 142 33.65 26.72 5.55
C GLU A 142 34.16 27.87 4.66
N ALA A 143 34.48 27.58 3.40
CA ALA A 143 34.76 28.60 2.40
C ALA A 143 33.53 29.48 2.14
N ALA A 144 32.35 28.88 1.93
CA ALA A 144 31.09 29.61 1.74
C ALA A 144 30.79 30.55 2.91
N LEU A 145 30.92 30.08 4.16
CA LEU A 145 30.73 30.91 5.35
C LEU A 145 31.65 32.15 5.36
N LEU A 146 32.93 32.01 4.99
CA LEU A 146 33.85 33.15 4.89
C LEU A 146 33.55 34.08 3.71
N LEU A 147 33.07 33.54 2.58
CA LEU A 147 32.72 34.34 1.39
C LEU A 147 31.42 35.14 1.59
N ILE A 148 30.42 34.58 2.29
CA ILE A 148 29.18 35.27 2.65
C ILE A 148 29.47 36.42 3.63
N ASP A 149 30.31 36.19 4.63
CA ASP A 149 30.77 37.20 5.61
C ASP A 149 31.71 38.28 5.00
N LEU A 150 32.16 38.10 3.76
CA LEU A 150 32.92 39.09 2.98
C LEU A 150 32.05 40.01 2.11
N GLY A 151 30.81 39.59 1.77
CA GLY A 151 29.90 40.37 0.92
C GLY A 151 30.54 40.82 -0.40
N ASP A 152 30.45 42.12 -0.71
CA ASP A 152 30.97 42.73 -1.94
C ASP A 152 32.51 42.95 -1.94
N TYR A 153 33.26 42.32 -1.03
CA TYR A 153 34.73 42.44 -1.03
C TYR A 153 35.34 41.71 -2.24
N LYS A 154 35.82 42.47 -3.23
CA LYS A 154 36.39 41.97 -4.49
C LYS A 154 35.39 41.07 -5.25
N ASP A 155 35.86 39.90 -5.68
CA ASP A 155 35.15 38.81 -6.35
C ASP A 155 34.41 37.86 -5.39
N SER A 156 34.27 38.16 -4.08
CA SER A 156 33.72 37.20 -3.11
C SER A 156 32.32 36.66 -3.48
N SER A 157 31.43 37.50 -4.01
CA SER A 157 30.12 37.07 -4.52
C SER A 157 30.20 36.13 -5.73
N ALA A 158 31.17 36.32 -6.63
CA ALA A 158 31.43 35.40 -7.75
C ALA A 158 32.15 34.11 -7.29
N LEU A 159 32.92 34.18 -6.20
CA LEU A 159 33.58 33.02 -5.59
C LEU A 159 32.62 32.11 -4.83
N ILE A 160 31.46 32.60 -4.37
CA ILE A 160 30.40 31.73 -3.85
C ILE A 160 29.92 30.79 -4.97
N LEU A 161 29.62 31.32 -6.16
CA LEU A 161 29.24 30.51 -7.31
C LEU A 161 30.34 29.53 -7.75
N GLU A 162 31.62 29.95 -7.70
CA GLU A 162 32.77 29.07 -7.95
C GLU A 162 32.88 27.96 -6.89
N ASN A 163 32.75 28.30 -5.61
CA ASN A 163 32.79 27.37 -4.48
C ASN A 163 31.70 26.31 -4.61
N ASP A 164 30.46 26.74 -4.87
CA ASP A 164 29.31 25.86 -4.90
C ASP A 164 29.31 24.98 -6.17
N TYR A 165 29.87 25.48 -7.28
CA TYR A 165 30.14 24.68 -8.50
C TYR A 165 31.20 23.61 -8.28
N LEU A 166 32.28 23.94 -7.55
CA LEU A 166 33.31 22.97 -7.17
C LEU A 166 32.75 21.94 -6.17
N HIS A 167 31.94 22.37 -5.21
CA HIS A 167 31.26 21.51 -4.24
C HIS A 167 30.28 20.55 -4.93
N ALA A 168 29.46 21.03 -5.87
CA ALA A 168 28.56 20.19 -6.66
C ALA A 168 29.30 19.13 -7.48
N ASN A 169 30.46 19.48 -8.05
CA ASN A 169 31.32 18.51 -8.74
C ASN A 169 31.96 17.50 -7.78
N TYR A 170 32.43 17.93 -6.60
CA TYR A 170 32.95 17.04 -5.56
C TYR A 170 31.87 16.03 -5.12
N LEU A 171 30.66 16.49 -4.82
CA LEU A 171 29.53 15.66 -4.42
C LEU A 171 29.14 14.65 -5.52
N LYS A 172 29.08 15.09 -6.78
CA LYS A 172 28.83 14.22 -7.94
C LYS A 172 29.90 13.12 -8.06
N ASN A 173 31.17 13.48 -7.91
CA ASN A 173 32.28 12.53 -8.01
C ASN A 173 32.28 11.51 -6.84
N ASN A 174 31.80 11.92 -5.66
CA ASN A 174 31.57 11.07 -4.50
C ASN A 174 30.19 10.37 -4.50
N GLN A 175 29.46 10.38 -5.63
CA GLN A 175 28.14 9.76 -5.82
C GLN A 175 27.01 10.29 -4.91
N GLN A 176 27.21 11.45 -4.28
CA GLN A 176 26.21 12.16 -3.47
C GLN A 176 25.24 12.95 -4.37
N PHE A 177 24.65 12.26 -5.36
CA PHE A 177 24.01 12.89 -6.51
C PHE A 177 22.86 13.82 -6.15
N GLU A 178 21.98 13.49 -5.19
CA GLU A 178 20.89 14.37 -4.74
C GLU A 178 21.41 15.76 -4.28
N GLN A 179 22.53 15.78 -3.56
CA GLN A 179 23.15 17.02 -3.07
C GLN A 179 23.81 17.80 -4.22
N ALA A 180 24.47 17.09 -5.15
CA ALA A 180 25.03 17.68 -6.36
C ALA A 180 23.96 18.29 -7.28
N ILE A 181 22.85 17.57 -7.50
CA ILE A 181 21.71 18.01 -8.31
C ILE A 181 21.12 19.30 -7.73
N ALA A 182 20.94 19.37 -6.40
CA ALA A 182 20.41 20.55 -5.73
C ALA A 182 21.33 21.78 -5.87
N LEU A 183 22.65 21.62 -5.72
CA LEU A 183 23.59 22.74 -5.94
C LEU A 183 23.66 23.15 -7.42
N PHE A 184 23.71 22.20 -8.36
CA PHE A 184 23.67 22.53 -9.79
C PHE A 184 22.34 23.15 -10.24
N GLU A 185 21.23 22.90 -9.53
CA GLU A 185 19.96 23.60 -9.74
C GLU A 185 20.00 25.05 -9.23
N GLN A 186 20.61 25.29 -8.06
CA GLN A 186 20.82 26.64 -7.51
C GLN A 186 21.76 27.50 -8.36
N LEU A 187 22.73 26.87 -9.02
CA LEU A 187 23.68 27.53 -9.92
C LEU A 187 23.11 27.86 -11.31
N ASP A 188 22.02 27.21 -11.71
CA ASP A 188 21.30 27.41 -12.99
C ASP A 188 22.23 27.52 -14.22
N THR A 189 22.49 28.74 -14.69
CA THR A 189 23.24 29.07 -15.92
C THR A 189 24.71 29.41 -15.66
N TYR A 190 25.20 29.27 -14.42
CA TYR A 190 26.61 29.42 -14.09
C TYR A 190 27.44 28.23 -14.61
N LYS A 191 28.33 28.50 -15.57
CA LYS A 191 29.16 27.49 -16.25
C LYS A 191 28.32 26.31 -16.80
N GLU A 192 28.83 25.08 -16.75
CA GLU A 192 28.17 23.88 -17.23
C GLU A 192 27.11 23.32 -16.25
N SER A 193 26.73 24.05 -15.18
CA SER A 193 25.89 23.52 -14.09
C SER A 193 24.60 22.86 -14.58
N MET A 194 23.91 23.45 -15.57
CA MET A 194 22.71 22.84 -16.16
C MET A 194 22.96 21.48 -16.83
N GLU A 195 24.11 21.30 -17.50
CA GLU A 195 24.51 20.01 -18.10
C GLU A 195 24.98 19.03 -17.03
N LEU A 196 25.72 19.50 -16.03
CA LEU A 196 26.21 18.68 -14.91
C LEU A 196 25.07 18.21 -13.99
N ARG A 197 23.98 18.98 -13.85
CA ARG A 197 22.74 18.54 -13.20
C ARG A 197 22.12 17.37 -13.96
N VAL A 198 21.94 17.51 -15.28
CA VAL A 198 21.38 16.47 -16.16
C VAL A 198 22.24 15.21 -16.13
N GLN A 199 23.58 15.34 -16.17
CA GLN A 199 24.52 14.23 -15.97
C GLN A 199 24.34 13.57 -14.59
N SER A 200 24.20 14.35 -13.52
CA SER A 200 24.03 13.84 -12.15
C SER A 200 22.69 13.13 -11.96
N GLU A 201 21.60 13.65 -12.52
CA GLU A 201 20.29 12.98 -12.56
C GLU A 201 20.35 11.64 -13.29
N PHE A 202 21.05 11.58 -14.44
CA PHE A 202 21.23 10.35 -15.20
C PHE A 202 22.04 9.30 -14.43
N LEU A 203 23.19 9.70 -13.87
CA LEU A 203 24.04 8.83 -13.06
C LEU A 203 23.30 8.33 -11.82
N HIS A 204 22.54 9.18 -11.13
CA HIS A 204 21.73 8.76 -10.00
C HIS A 204 20.68 7.71 -10.38
N GLY A 205 19.94 7.92 -11.48
CA GLY A 205 18.98 6.96 -12.00
C GLY A 205 19.60 5.60 -12.35
N LYS A 206 20.87 5.59 -12.78
CA LYS A 206 21.65 4.37 -13.02
C LYS A 206 22.09 3.68 -11.73
N THR A 207 22.64 4.42 -10.76
CA THR A 207 22.99 3.86 -9.43
C THR A 207 21.77 3.30 -8.70
N LEU A 208 20.60 3.93 -8.82
CA LEU A 208 19.33 3.43 -8.28
C LEU A 208 18.89 2.12 -8.97
N LEU A 209 19.14 1.95 -10.27
CA LEU A 209 18.87 0.68 -10.98
C LEU A 209 19.77 -0.45 -10.46
N GLU A 210 21.06 -0.16 -10.32
CA GLU A 210 22.08 -1.09 -9.81
C GLU A 210 21.84 -1.47 -8.33
N ALA A 211 21.30 -0.55 -7.53
CA ALA A 211 20.90 -0.78 -6.13
C ALA A 211 19.55 -1.51 -5.95
N GLY A 212 18.76 -1.70 -7.01
CA GLY A 212 17.43 -2.32 -6.94
C GLY A 212 16.25 -1.37 -6.70
N ASN A 213 16.49 -0.06 -6.59
CA ASN A 213 15.46 0.97 -6.42
C ASN A 213 14.77 1.32 -7.76
N TYR A 214 14.20 0.32 -8.43
CA TYR A 214 13.71 0.41 -9.81
C TYR A 214 12.63 1.48 -10.05
N ALA A 215 11.83 1.82 -9.03
CA ALA A 215 10.80 2.85 -9.12
C ALA A 215 11.42 4.26 -9.17
N GLU A 216 12.30 4.59 -8.22
CA GLU A 216 13.02 5.87 -8.15
C GLU A 216 13.96 6.05 -9.36
N SER A 217 14.65 4.96 -9.74
CA SER A 217 15.47 4.89 -10.95
C SER A 217 14.68 5.32 -12.19
N LEU A 218 13.44 4.87 -12.34
CA LEU A 218 12.59 5.25 -13.48
C LEU A 218 12.26 6.74 -13.49
N GLU A 219 12.04 7.38 -12.34
CA GLU A 219 11.76 8.82 -12.30
C GLU A 219 12.95 9.63 -12.83
N TYR A 220 14.17 9.30 -12.41
CA TYR A 220 15.40 9.96 -12.86
C TYR A 220 15.76 9.65 -14.32
N LEU A 221 15.62 8.39 -14.75
CA LEU A 221 15.91 8.00 -16.14
C LEU A 221 14.87 8.57 -17.13
N LEU A 222 13.60 8.72 -16.73
CA LEU A 222 12.55 9.29 -17.59
C LEU A 222 12.72 10.80 -17.84
N LYS A 223 13.33 11.56 -16.92
CA LYS A 223 13.80 12.94 -17.20
C LYS A 223 14.79 12.93 -18.37
N ASN A 224 15.69 11.95 -18.36
CA ASN A 224 16.81 11.79 -19.29
C ASN A 224 16.50 10.97 -20.56
N ARG A 225 15.22 10.73 -20.87
CA ARG A 225 14.73 9.84 -21.95
C ARG A 225 15.16 10.17 -23.39
N LYS A 226 15.85 11.30 -23.63
CA LYS A 226 16.41 11.66 -24.95
C LYS A 226 17.77 11.01 -25.22
N HIS A 227 18.50 10.64 -24.16
CA HIS A 227 19.79 9.96 -24.27
C HIS A 227 19.57 8.48 -24.57
N GLU A 228 20.37 7.90 -25.48
CA GLU A 228 20.12 6.53 -25.98
C GLU A 228 20.29 5.47 -24.88
N GLU A 229 21.29 5.61 -24.01
CA GLU A 229 21.49 4.72 -22.86
C GLU A 229 20.27 4.74 -21.93
N SER A 230 19.68 5.92 -21.68
CA SER A 230 18.45 6.05 -20.88
C SER A 230 17.30 5.22 -21.44
N VAL A 231 17.14 5.13 -22.77
CA VAL A 231 16.07 4.34 -23.39
C VAL A 231 16.21 2.85 -23.05
N GLN A 232 17.43 2.34 -22.94
CA GLN A 232 17.67 0.94 -22.55
C GLN A 232 17.56 0.75 -21.03
N LEU A 233 18.09 1.68 -20.22
CA LEU A 233 17.99 1.61 -18.76
C LEU A 233 16.53 1.76 -18.28
N ILE A 234 15.70 2.57 -18.94
CA ILE A 234 14.23 2.66 -18.71
C ILE A 234 13.56 1.31 -18.95
N ARG A 235 13.95 0.57 -19.99
CA ARG A 235 13.40 -0.78 -20.27
C ARG A 235 13.82 -1.77 -19.20
N GLU A 236 15.07 -1.73 -18.77
CA GLU A 236 15.55 -2.65 -17.72
C GLU A 236 14.92 -2.36 -16.35
N ALA A 237 14.82 -1.10 -15.96
CA ALA A 237 14.14 -0.72 -14.73
C ALA A 237 12.63 -1.08 -14.76
N GLN A 238 11.96 -0.97 -15.93
CA GLN A 238 10.59 -1.48 -16.10
C GLN A 238 10.52 -3.01 -16.03
N TYR A 239 11.48 -3.72 -16.59
CA TYR A 239 11.54 -5.18 -16.57
C TYR A 239 11.72 -5.72 -15.14
N GLN A 240 12.68 -5.20 -14.38
CA GLN A 240 12.93 -5.66 -13.01
C GLN A 240 11.83 -5.21 -12.03
N LEU A 241 11.34 -3.96 -12.11
CA LEU A 241 10.18 -3.50 -11.32
C LEU A 241 8.93 -4.36 -11.60
N GLY A 242 8.71 -4.72 -12.87
CA GLY A 242 7.61 -5.58 -13.29
C GLY A 242 7.69 -6.99 -12.70
N LYS A 243 8.89 -7.58 -12.62
CA LYS A 243 9.14 -8.86 -11.94
C LYS A 243 8.93 -8.76 -10.43
N GLN A 244 9.47 -7.73 -9.78
CA GLN A 244 9.26 -7.46 -8.35
C GLN A 244 7.76 -7.38 -8.01
N HIS A 245 6.96 -6.72 -8.85
CA HIS A 245 5.50 -6.68 -8.69
C HIS A 245 4.84 -8.08 -8.82
N ILE A 246 5.35 -8.99 -9.65
CA ILE A 246 4.85 -10.38 -9.76
C ILE A 246 5.22 -11.18 -8.50
N GLU A 247 6.45 -11.04 -8.00
CA GLU A 247 6.91 -11.67 -6.76
C GLU A 247 6.09 -11.21 -5.55
N GLN A 248 5.69 -9.93 -5.53
CA GLN A 248 4.78 -9.34 -4.55
C GLN A 248 3.29 -9.64 -4.82
N THR A 249 2.97 -10.39 -5.88
CA THR A 249 1.61 -10.69 -6.38
C THR A 249 0.74 -9.48 -6.79
N ASP A 250 1.31 -8.28 -6.89
CA ASP A 250 0.69 -7.11 -7.53
C ASP A 250 0.76 -7.24 -9.06
N TYR A 251 -0.01 -8.19 -9.59
CA TYR A 251 -0.19 -8.39 -11.01
C TYR A 251 -0.74 -7.13 -11.72
N SER A 252 -1.45 -6.24 -11.01
CA SER A 252 -1.99 -5.00 -11.59
C SER A 252 -0.86 -4.03 -11.97
N SER A 253 0.07 -3.78 -11.05
CA SER A 253 1.27 -3.00 -11.36
C SER A 253 2.20 -3.72 -12.33
N ALA A 254 2.36 -5.04 -12.22
CA ALA A 254 3.15 -5.82 -13.17
C ALA A 254 2.66 -5.65 -14.62
N PHE A 255 1.35 -5.87 -14.88
CA PHE A 255 0.77 -5.67 -16.21
C PHE A 255 0.91 -4.22 -16.70
N ARG A 256 0.75 -3.23 -15.82
CA ARG A 256 0.90 -1.79 -16.12
C ARG A 256 2.33 -1.38 -16.49
N VAL A 257 3.34 -2.04 -15.93
CA VAL A 257 4.76 -1.75 -16.18
C VAL A 257 5.28 -2.59 -17.36
N LEU A 258 5.20 -3.91 -17.27
CA LEU A 258 5.68 -4.85 -18.30
C LEU A 258 4.93 -4.70 -19.63
N GLY A 259 3.65 -4.31 -19.62
CA GLY A 259 2.87 -4.08 -20.82
C GLY A 259 3.45 -3.00 -21.76
N LYS A 260 4.29 -2.10 -21.24
CA LYS A 260 5.00 -1.06 -22.03
C LYS A 260 6.19 -1.61 -22.83
N ILE A 261 6.70 -2.78 -22.44
CA ILE A 261 7.96 -3.36 -22.92
C ILE A 261 7.80 -4.83 -23.34
N LYS A 262 6.62 -5.21 -23.87
CA LYS A 262 6.30 -6.60 -24.25
C LYS A 262 7.35 -7.28 -25.15
N THR A 263 8.08 -6.52 -25.96
CA THR A 263 9.14 -7.01 -26.87
C THR A 263 10.56 -7.00 -26.27
N TYR A 264 10.71 -6.65 -24.99
CA TYR A 264 12.01 -6.62 -24.29
C TYR A 264 12.25 -7.95 -23.57
N ARG A 265 13.36 -8.63 -23.88
CA ARG A 265 13.72 -9.95 -23.32
C ARG A 265 12.54 -10.93 -23.40
N ASP A 266 12.28 -11.67 -22.33
CA ASP A 266 11.19 -12.63 -22.12
C ASP A 266 9.92 -11.99 -21.51
N THR A 267 9.76 -10.67 -21.59
CA THR A 267 8.61 -9.97 -21.01
C THR A 267 7.26 -10.51 -21.49
N ALA A 268 7.16 -10.97 -22.74
CA ALA A 268 5.96 -11.61 -23.25
C ALA A 268 5.61 -12.89 -22.46
N GLN A 269 6.59 -13.78 -22.27
CA GLN A 269 6.45 -15.04 -21.53
C GLN A 269 6.14 -14.79 -20.04
N ILE A 270 6.77 -13.78 -19.44
CA ILE A 270 6.47 -13.35 -18.06
C ILE A 270 5.02 -12.85 -17.95
N LEU A 271 4.56 -12.02 -18.90
CA LEU A 271 3.18 -11.56 -18.96
C LEU A 271 2.20 -12.72 -19.16
N ASP A 272 2.48 -13.64 -20.08
CA ASP A 272 1.63 -14.81 -20.35
C ASP A 272 1.49 -15.71 -19.11
N LYS A 273 2.59 -15.94 -18.38
CA LYS A 273 2.58 -16.64 -17.08
C LYS A 273 1.79 -15.89 -16.01
N ALA A 274 1.95 -14.58 -15.91
CA ALA A 274 1.20 -13.75 -14.98
C ALA A 274 -0.31 -13.75 -15.28
N TYR A 275 -0.70 -13.74 -16.56
CA TYR A 275 -2.09 -13.89 -16.97
C TYR A 275 -2.64 -15.27 -16.57
N TYR A 276 -1.90 -16.35 -16.79
CA TYR A 276 -2.31 -17.71 -16.42
C TYR A 276 -2.56 -17.83 -14.90
N LEU A 277 -1.61 -17.38 -14.08
CA LEU A 277 -1.71 -17.47 -12.61
C LEU A 277 -2.90 -16.67 -12.05
N VAL A 278 -3.17 -15.48 -12.58
CA VAL A 278 -4.35 -14.69 -12.19
C VAL A 278 -5.64 -15.38 -12.65
N ALA A 279 -5.64 -16.02 -13.83
CA ALA A 279 -6.80 -16.71 -14.37
C ALA A 279 -7.19 -17.95 -13.55
N VAL A 280 -6.21 -18.79 -13.16
CA VAL A 280 -6.42 -19.96 -12.30
C VAL A 280 -6.99 -19.52 -10.95
N ARG A 281 -6.36 -18.54 -10.27
CA ARG A 281 -6.88 -18.01 -8.99
C ARG A 281 -8.32 -17.50 -9.15
N LYS A 282 -8.63 -16.80 -10.23
CA LYS A 282 -9.99 -16.30 -10.49
C LYS A 282 -11.01 -17.40 -10.80
N TYR A 283 -10.58 -18.51 -11.40
CA TYR A 283 -11.38 -19.71 -11.56
C TYR A 283 -11.68 -20.39 -10.22
N GLU A 284 -10.68 -20.48 -9.32
CA GLU A 284 -10.82 -21.02 -7.96
C GLU A 284 -11.69 -20.13 -7.04
N GLU A 285 -11.63 -18.80 -7.20
CA GLU A 285 -12.54 -17.84 -6.56
C GLU A 285 -13.99 -17.92 -7.10
N GLY A 286 -14.23 -18.57 -8.25
CA GLY A 286 -15.52 -18.62 -8.92
C GLY A 286 -15.87 -17.37 -9.75
N ASP A 287 -14.93 -16.43 -9.90
CA ASP A 287 -15.03 -15.27 -10.79
C ASP A 287 -14.68 -15.69 -12.23
N PHE A 288 -15.55 -16.52 -12.81
CA PHE A 288 -15.38 -17.07 -14.15
C PHE A 288 -15.27 -16.01 -15.25
N LYS A 289 -15.84 -14.81 -15.02
CA LYS A 289 -15.75 -13.68 -15.94
C LYS A 289 -14.32 -13.13 -16.02
N SER A 290 -13.70 -12.87 -14.87
CA SER A 290 -12.30 -12.45 -14.83
C SER A 290 -11.36 -13.59 -15.24
N ALA A 291 -11.65 -14.83 -14.83
CA ALA A 291 -10.88 -16.00 -15.25
C ALA A 291 -10.84 -16.13 -16.78
N LYS A 292 -12.00 -16.07 -17.46
CA LYS A 292 -12.09 -16.12 -18.92
C LYS A 292 -11.34 -14.97 -19.59
N PHE A 293 -11.39 -13.76 -19.02
CA PHE A 293 -10.60 -12.64 -19.52
C PHE A 293 -9.08 -12.92 -19.42
N HIS A 294 -8.59 -13.36 -18.27
CA HIS A 294 -7.15 -13.58 -18.08
C HIS A 294 -6.63 -14.82 -18.84
N PHE A 295 -7.38 -15.93 -18.92
CA PHE A 295 -7.02 -17.08 -19.78
C PHE A 295 -6.97 -16.70 -21.27
N SER A 296 -7.81 -15.75 -21.74
CA SER A 296 -7.72 -15.21 -23.11
C SER A 296 -6.45 -14.38 -23.40
N LYS A 297 -5.57 -14.22 -22.40
CA LYS A 297 -4.31 -13.47 -22.48
C LYS A 297 -3.07 -14.30 -22.13
N SER A 298 -3.21 -15.53 -21.66
CA SER A 298 -2.09 -16.43 -21.33
C SER A 298 -1.71 -17.32 -22.50
N ASN A 299 -0.84 -16.84 -23.39
CA ASN A 299 -0.40 -17.60 -24.55
C ASN A 299 0.59 -18.72 -24.13
N GLY A 300 0.56 -19.87 -24.80
CA GLY A 300 1.47 -20.99 -24.51
C GLY A 300 1.06 -21.89 -23.33
N TYR A 301 -0.14 -21.72 -22.77
CA TYR A 301 -0.71 -22.60 -21.73
C TYR A 301 -1.87 -23.41 -22.34
N ASP A 302 -1.58 -24.61 -22.86
CA ASP A 302 -2.59 -25.43 -23.57
C ASP A 302 -3.78 -25.83 -22.69
N ASP A 303 -3.55 -26.00 -21.39
CA ASP A 303 -4.58 -26.33 -20.40
C ASP A 303 -5.50 -25.15 -20.06
N ALA A 304 -5.09 -23.90 -20.35
CA ALA A 304 -5.98 -22.73 -20.30
C ALA A 304 -7.23 -22.93 -21.17
N LYS A 305 -7.11 -23.68 -22.29
CA LYS A 305 -8.28 -24.07 -23.09
C LYS A 305 -9.25 -24.95 -22.29
N LYS A 306 -8.76 -25.94 -21.54
CA LYS A 306 -9.59 -26.80 -20.69
C LYS A 306 -10.29 -26.00 -19.59
N TYR A 307 -9.63 -24.99 -19.02
CA TYR A 307 -10.29 -24.05 -18.09
C TYR A 307 -11.37 -23.20 -18.79
N LEU A 308 -11.15 -22.74 -20.02
CA LEU A 308 -12.14 -21.99 -20.80
C LEU A 308 -13.36 -22.85 -21.15
N ASP A 309 -13.14 -24.08 -21.61
CA ASP A 309 -14.20 -25.06 -21.90
C ASP A 309 -15.02 -25.39 -20.63
N ASN A 310 -14.34 -25.61 -19.49
CA ASN A 310 -14.97 -25.79 -18.18
C ASN A 310 -15.77 -24.55 -17.73
N ILE A 311 -15.26 -23.33 -17.95
CA ILE A 311 -15.95 -22.08 -17.61
C ILE A 311 -17.28 -21.99 -18.36
N ASP A 312 -17.32 -22.34 -19.64
CA ASP A 312 -18.54 -22.25 -20.43
C ASP A 312 -19.58 -23.30 -20.02
N ILE A 313 -19.14 -24.49 -19.58
CA ILE A 313 -20.02 -25.46 -18.91
C ILE A 313 -20.53 -24.90 -17.57
N LEU A 314 -19.64 -24.41 -16.69
CA LEU A 314 -19.99 -23.84 -15.38
C LEU A 314 -21.00 -22.68 -15.48
N ASN A 315 -20.86 -21.84 -16.51
CA ASN A 315 -21.78 -20.75 -16.83
C ASN A 315 -23.21 -21.23 -17.15
N THR A 316 -23.40 -22.46 -17.68
CA THR A 316 -24.75 -23.01 -17.89
C THR A 316 -25.48 -23.24 -16.56
N PHE A 317 -24.77 -23.66 -15.52
CA PHE A 317 -25.32 -23.89 -14.18
C PHE A 317 -25.63 -22.59 -13.42
N GLN A 318 -24.89 -21.51 -13.67
CA GLN A 318 -25.04 -20.25 -12.92
C GLN A 318 -26.46 -19.66 -13.01
N GLY A 319 -26.91 -19.10 -11.89
CA GLY A 319 -28.21 -18.44 -11.72
C GLY A 319 -29.10 -19.13 -10.69
N THR A 320 -30.37 -18.70 -10.67
CA THR A 320 -31.42 -19.22 -9.79
C THR A 320 -32.36 -20.13 -10.59
N TRP A 321 -32.62 -21.31 -10.04
CA TRP A 321 -33.51 -22.34 -10.56
C TRP A 321 -34.63 -22.61 -9.56
N GLY A 322 -35.85 -22.86 -10.00
CA GLY A 322 -37.01 -23.14 -9.13
C GLY A 322 -37.69 -24.47 -9.46
N ASN A 323 -38.28 -25.11 -8.45
CA ASN A 323 -39.21 -26.23 -8.65
C ASN A 323 -40.62 -25.72 -9.00
N GLU A 324 -41.47 -26.59 -9.54
CA GLU A 324 -42.84 -26.23 -9.96
C GLU A 324 -43.70 -25.71 -8.80
N ASP A 325 -43.55 -26.25 -7.59
CA ASP A 325 -44.29 -25.80 -6.40
C ASP A 325 -43.84 -24.42 -5.86
N GLY A 326 -42.74 -23.85 -6.37
CA GLY A 326 -42.17 -22.57 -5.91
C GLY A 326 -41.59 -22.57 -4.49
N PHE A 327 -41.58 -23.69 -3.78
CA PHE A 327 -41.10 -23.81 -2.40
C PHE A 327 -39.61 -24.15 -2.26
N GLN A 328 -38.89 -24.45 -3.35
CA GLN A 328 -37.47 -24.78 -3.33
C GLN A 328 -36.74 -24.20 -4.55
N ASN A 329 -35.87 -23.23 -4.30
CA ASN A 329 -34.91 -22.77 -5.29
C ASN A 329 -33.53 -23.45 -5.09
N ILE A 330 -32.78 -23.54 -6.19
CA ILE A 330 -31.34 -23.81 -6.22
C ILE A 330 -30.66 -22.58 -6.81
N ILE A 331 -29.58 -22.10 -6.19
CA ILE A 331 -28.77 -20.98 -6.69
C ILE A 331 -27.34 -21.47 -6.86
N PHE A 332 -26.82 -21.46 -8.10
CA PHE A 332 -25.39 -21.61 -8.34
C PHE A 332 -24.75 -20.22 -8.43
N SER A 333 -23.64 -20.04 -7.70
CA SER A 333 -22.91 -18.78 -7.60
C SER A 333 -21.41 -19.04 -7.49
N GLY A 334 -20.69 -18.87 -8.61
CA GLY A 334 -19.29 -19.25 -8.73
C GLY A 334 -19.10 -20.74 -8.42
N ASN A 335 -18.21 -21.04 -7.47
CA ASN A 335 -17.91 -22.39 -6.99
C ASN A 335 -18.78 -22.86 -5.80
N GLN A 336 -19.98 -22.29 -5.64
CA GLN A 336 -20.95 -22.69 -4.62
C GLN A 336 -22.35 -22.93 -5.19
N MET A 337 -23.11 -23.79 -4.52
CA MET A 337 -24.53 -24.03 -4.76
C MET A 337 -25.29 -23.95 -3.45
N ALA A 338 -26.40 -23.20 -3.43
CA ALA A 338 -27.28 -23.07 -2.27
C ALA A 338 -28.68 -23.59 -2.58
N TYR A 339 -29.22 -24.38 -1.66
CA TYR A 339 -30.66 -24.59 -1.56
C TYR A 339 -31.29 -23.42 -0.81
N VAL A 340 -32.39 -22.88 -1.33
CA VAL A 340 -33.24 -21.90 -0.65
C VAL A 340 -34.64 -22.49 -0.55
N PHE A 341 -35.03 -22.92 0.65
CA PHE A 341 -36.38 -23.41 0.91
C PHE A 341 -37.28 -22.26 1.33
N TYR A 342 -38.55 -22.30 0.91
CA TYR A 342 -39.55 -21.25 1.11
C TYR A 342 -39.03 -19.83 0.75
N PRO A 343 -38.53 -19.61 -0.47
CA PRO A 343 -37.95 -18.33 -0.89
C PRO A 343 -38.93 -17.17 -0.70
N GLY A 344 -38.49 -16.07 -0.07
CA GLY A 344 -39.29 -14.89 0.25
C GLY A 344 -40.16 -15.00 1.50
N TYR A 345 -40.68 -16.19 1.83
CA TYR A 345 -41.53 -16.45 3.01
C TYR A 345 -40.78 -16.22 4.33
N THR A 346 -41.50 -16.20 5.45
CA THR A 346 -40.89 -16.07 6.80
C THR A 346 -40.02 -17.28 7.12
N LYS A 347 -40.50 -18.50 6.88
CA LYS A 347 -39.79 -19.77 7.08
C LYS A 347 -38.63 -20.03 6.10
N GLN A 348 -38.10 -19.01 5.43
CA GLN A 348 -36.97 -19.17 4.50
C GLN A 348 -35.76 -19.77 5.23
N SER A 349 -35.20 -20.85 4.67
CA SER A 349 -33.92 -21.41 5.10
C SER A 349 -32.98 -21.61 3.92
N VAL A 350 -31.68 -21.47 4.17
CA VAL A 350 -30.64 -21.45 3.15
C VAL A 350 -29.51 -22.39 3.57
N ILE A 351 -29.09 -23.28 2.68
CA ILE A 351 -28.00 -24.25 2.95
C ILE A 351 -27.08 -24.29 1.73
N SER A 352 -25.84 -23.86 1.91
CA SER A 352 -24.82 -23.75 0.87
C SER A 352 -23.79 -24.87 0.92
N TYR A 353 -23.30 -25.27 -0.25
CA TYR A 353 -22.31 -26.32 -0.46
C TYR A 353 -21.27 -25.88 -1.49
N PRO A 354 -20.00 -26.30 -1.36
CA PRO A 354 -19.05 -26.22 -2.47
C PRO A 354 -19.46 -27.18 -3.60
N VAL A 355 -19.02 -26.88 -4.83
CA VAL A 355 -19.31 -27.69 -6.02
C VAL A 355 -18.03 -28.12 -6.72
N SER A 356 -18.09 -29.21 -7.48
CA SER A 356 -17.03 -29.59 -8.43
C SER A 356 -17.61 -30.09 -9.76
N LEU A 357 -17.00 -29.65 -10.86
CA LEU A 357 -17.32 -30.11 -12.21
C LEU A 357 -16.52 -31.38 -12.52
N VAL A 358 -17.20 -32.46 -12.90
CA VAL A 358 -16.58 -33.71 -13.37
C VAL A 358 -17.39 -34.21 -14.57
N ASN A 359 -16.74 -34.44 -15.73
CA ASN A 359 -17.39 -34.97 -16.94
C ASN A 359 -18.68 -34.22 -17.36
N ASN A 360 -18.69 -32.89 -17.22
CA ASN A 360 -19.83 -31.99 -17.44
C ASN A 360 -20.96 -32.08 -16.39
N GLU A 361 -20.85 -32.96 -15.40
CA GLU A 361 -21.76 -33.08 -14.25
C GLU A 361 -21.26 -32.22 -13.08
N MET A 362 -22.19 -31.59 -12.36
CA MET A 362 -21.91 -30.78 -11.16
C MET A 362 -22.19 -31.59 -9.91
N HIS A 363 -21.11 -31.98 -9.23
CA HIS A 363 -21.16 -32.72 -7.98
C HIS A 363 -21.32 -31.76 -6.79
N VAL A 364 -22.27 -32.07 -5.91
CA VAL A 364 -22.62 -31.26 -4.74
C VAL A 364 -22.89 -32.22 -3.56
N SER A 365 -21.88 -32.43 -2.71
CA SER A 365 -21.91 -33.46 -1.66
C SER A 365 -22.25 -34.85 -2.26
N SER A 366 -23.33 -35.50 -1.80
CA SER A 366 -23.78 -36.80 -2.32
C SER A 366 -24.56 -36.72 -3.65
N LYS A 367 -24.86 -35.52 -4.15
CA LYS A 367 -25.75 -35.27 -5.31
C LYS A 367 -24.97 -34.90 -6.56
N VAL A 368 -25.62 -35.09 -7.71
CA VAL A 368 -25.07 -34.84 -9.04
C VAL A 368 -26.13 -34.14 -9.89
N PHE A 369 -25.74 -33.07 -10.58
CA PHE A 369 -26.62 -32.25 -11.39
C PHE A 369 -26.11 -32.10 -12.82
N ILE A 370 -27.03 -32.09 -13.78
CA ILE A 370 -26.79 -31.75 -15.18
C ILE A 370 -27.73 -30.63 -15.63
N VAL A 371 -27.38 -29.92 -16.70
CA VAL A 371 -28.24 -28.94 -17.36
C VAL A 371 -28.54 -29.41 -18.79
N THR A 372 -29.84 -29.51 -19.10
CA THR A 372 -30.36 -29.92 -20.41
C THR A 372 -31.61 -29.08 -20.71
N ASP A 373 -31.70 -28.45 -21.89
CA ASP A 373 -32.88 -27.71 -22.35
C ASP A 373 -33.43 -26.66 -21.35
N ASN A 374 -32.53 -25.90 -20.71
CA ASN A 374 -32.82 -24.93 -19.64
C ASN A 374 -33.52 -25.51 -18.38
N LYS A 375 -33.49 -26.84 -18.22
CA LYS A 375 -33.74 -27.54 -16.96
C LYS A 375 -32.43 -27.92 -16.28
N LEU A 376 -32.41 -27.81 -14.96
CA LEU A 376 -31.39 -28.39 -14.08
C LEU A 376 -31.98 -29.69 -13.51
N ILE A 377 -31.32 -30.83 -13.75
CA ILE A 377 -31.80 -32.15 -13.32
C ILE A 377 -30.85 -32.73 -12.28
N ASN A 378 -31.40 -33.10 -11.14
CA ASN A 378 -30.72 -33.90 -10.11
C ASN A 378 -30.88 -35.39 -10.45
N ILE A 379 -29.80 -36.03 -10.89
CA ILE A 379 -29.83 -37.39 -11.46
C ILE A 379 -30.33 -38.42 -10.43
N LYS A 380 -29.97 -38.26 -9.15
CA LYS A 380 -30.29 -39.26 -8.10
C LYS A 380 -31.71 -39.14 -7.56
N ASP A 381 -32.19 -37.92 -7.40
CA ASP A 381 -33.54 -37.67 -6.88
C ASP A 381 -34.61 -37.67 -8.00
N ASN A 382 -34.19 -37.74 -9.28
CA ASN A 382 -35.00 -37.48 -10.48
C ASN A 382 -35.86 -36.20 -10.36
N LYS A 383 -35.24 -35.11 -9.89
CA LYS A 383 -35.89 -33.81 -9.68
C LYS A 383 -35.41 -32.78 -10.67
N GLU A 384 -36.34 -32.16 -11.37
CA GLU A 384 -36.10 -31.07 -12.32
C GLU A 384 -36.35 -29.71 -11.66
N PHE A 385 -35.61 -28.70 -12.11
CA PHE A 385 -35.77 -27.29 -11.74
C PHE A 385 -35.63 -26.44 -13.02
N THR A 386 -36.48 -25.43 -13.21
CA THR A 386 -36.42 -24.52 -14.36
C THR A 386 -35.59 -23.28 -14.04
N LYS A 387 -34.86 -22.71 -15.01
CA LYS A 387 -34.10 -21.48 -14.76
C LYS A 387 -35.06 -20.28 -14.66
N ILE A 388 -35.21 -19.74 -13.45
CA ILE A 388 -36.09 -18.59 -13.17
C ILE A 388 -35.34 -17.25 -13.18
N SER A 389 -34.01 -17.25 -13.05
CA SER A 389 -33.19 -16.04 -13.21
C SER A 389 -31.72 -16.36 -13.48
N HIS A 390 -31.01 -15.43 -14.13
CA HIS A 390 -29.54 -15.43 -14.18
C HIS A 390 -28.89 -14.86 -12.91
N PHE A 391 -29.68 -14.37 -11.95
CA PHE A 391 -29.17 -13.81 -10.70
C PHE A 391 -28.59 -14.90 -9.79
N THR A 392 -27.40 -14.64 -9.25
CA THR A 392 -26.60 -15.60 -8.47
C THR A 392 -26.53 -15.26 -6.97
N ARG A 393 -27.07 -14.12 -6.52
CA ARG A 393 -27.01 -13.74 -5.10
C ARG A 393 -27.80 -14.74 -4.25
N ILE A 394 -27.08 -15.55 -3.49
CA ILE A 394 -27.64 -16.38 -2.43
C ILE A 394 -28.24 -15.43 -1.35
N PRO A 395 -29.52 -15.58 -0.97
CA PRO A 395 -30.12 -14.78 0.08
C PRO A 395 -29.64 -15.25 1.46
N GLU A 396 -29.78 -14.40 2.47
CA GLU A 396 -29.44 -14.75 3.86
C GLU A 396 -30.49 -15.69 4.47
N GLU A 397 -30.09 -16.50 5.46
CA GLU A 397 -31.05 -17.27 6.26
C GLU A 397 -31.82 -16.31 7.18
N LYS A 398 -33.15 -16.35 7.13
CA LYS A 398 -33.96 -15.62 8.12
C LYS A 398 -33.78 -16.28 9.47
N LEU A 399 -33.45 -15.53 10.50
CA LEU A 399 -33.24 -16.08 11.85
C LEU A 399 -34.56 -16.13 12.65
N PRO A 400 -34.72 -17.01 13.65
CA PRO A 400 -35.81 -16.87 14.62
C PRO A 400 -35.70 -15.52 15.33
N PRO A 401 -36.81 -14.92 15.80
CA PRO A 401 -36.71 -13.72 16.62
C PRO A 401 -35.90 -14.02 17.88
N ALA A 402 -35.12 -13.04 18.28
CA ALA A 402 -34.35 -13.08 19.51
C ALA A 402 -34.64 -11.82 20.29
N ILE A 403 -34.40 -11.86 21.60
CA ILE A 403 -34.34 -10.64 22.39
C ILE A 403 -33.40 -9.67 21.68
N GLY A 404 -33.78 -8.41 21.72
CA GLY A 404 -32.93 -7.34 21.32
C GLY A 404 -33.11 -6.73 19.95
N MET A 405 -33.47 -7.54 18.95
CA MET A 405 -33.62 -7.11 17.56
C MET A 405 -34.22 -5.71 17.45
N THR A 406 -33.73 -4.87 16.55
CA THR A 406 -34.52 -3.68 16.20
C THR A 406 -35.83 -4.16 15.58
N ALA A 407 -36.85 -3.30 15.61
CA ALA A 407 -38.09 -3.53 14.91
C ALA A 407 -37.90 -3.98 13.43
N ASN A 408 -36.83 -3.55 12.75
CA ASN A 408 -36.59 -3.94 11.38
C ASN A 408 -36.07 -5.38 11.25
N GLU A 409 -35.14 -5.82 12.11
CA GLU A 409 -34.70 -7.22 12.05
C GLU A 409 -35.77 -8.17 12.56
N ALA A 410 -36.51 -7.79 13.61
CA ALA A 410 -37.64 -8.57 14.14
C ALA A 410 -38.70 -8.89 13.05
N ARG A 411 -39.00 -7.92 12.16
CA ARG A 411 -39.91 -8.09 11.01
C ARG A 411 -39.36 -9.01 9.92
N ASN A 412 -38.05 -9.21 9.85
CA ASN A 412 -37.37 -10.04 8.84
C ASN A 412 -37.09 -11.48 9.32
N THR A 413 -37.57 -11.86 10.50
CA THR A 413 -37.37 -13.18 11.12
C THR A 413 -38.19 -14.31 10.50
N LYS A 414 -38.01 -15.53 11.03
CA LYS A 414 -38.89 -16.68 10.82
C LYS A 414 -40.33 -16.47 11.30
N TRP A 415 -40.63 -15.42 12.09
CA TRP A 415 -42.00 -15.01 12.42
C TRP A 415 -42.55 -13.96 11.45
N GLY A 416 -41.71 -13.08 10.92
CA GLY A 416 -42.10 -12.06 9.94
C GLY A 416 -42.78 -10.84 10.55
N VAL A 417 -43.79 -10.32 9.85
CA VAL A 417 -44.57 -9.15 10.32
C VAL A 417 -45.65 -9.57 11.33
N PRO A 418 -45.88 -8.78 12.40
CA PRO A 418 -46.94 -9.07 13.37
C PRO A 418 -48.34 -8.83 12.78
N THR A 419 -49.33 -9.58 13.28
CA THR A 419 -50.73 -9.44 12.89
C THR A 419 -51.42 -8.26 13.57
N LYS A 420 -50.91 -7.83 14.73
CA LYS A 420 -51.35 -6.63 15.45
C LYS A 420 -50.17 -6.01 16.21
N ILE A 421 -50.13 -4.69 16.31
CA ILE A 421 -49.23 -3.96 17.22
C ILE A 421 -50.10 -3.18 18.22
N ASN A 422 -49.91 -3.44 19.51
CA ASN A 422 -50.40 -2.58 20.59
C ASN A 422 -49.24 -1.64 20.97
N LYS A 423 -49.47 -0.33 20.99
CA LYS A 423 -48.41 0.70 21.15
C LYS A 423 -48.80 1.68 22.26
N THR A 424 -47.91 1.88 23.23
CA THR A 424 -48.10 2.79 24.36
C THR A 424 -46.95 3.80 24.38
N LYS A 425 -47.25 5.08 24.18
CA LYS A 425 -46.26 6.16 24.24
C LYS A 425 -46.42 6.97 25.51
N THR A 426 -45.33 7.19 26.25
CA THR A 426 -45.32 7.94 27.50
C THR A 426 -44.30 9.09 27.45
N LYS A 427 -44.19 9.87 28.54
CA LYS A 427 -43.13 10.88 28.70
C LYS A 427 -41.73 10.30 29.00
N PHE A 428 -41.62 8.97 29.16
CA PHE A 428 -40.38 8.29 29.55
C PHE A 428 -39.82 7.34 28.47
N GLY A 429 -40.60 7.07 27.41
CA GLY A 429 -40.29 6.07 26.39
C GLY A 429 -41.55 5.57 25.70
N GLU A 430 -41.37 4.73 24.68
CA GLU A 430 -42.41 4.09 23.89
C GLU A 430 -42.30 2.57 23.98
N THR A 431 -43.41 1.89 24.28
CA THR A 431 -43.45 0.43 24.41
C THR A 431 -44.43 -0.18 23.42
N GLU A 432 -44.07 -1.30 22.81
CA GLU A 432 -44.90 -2.03 21.84
C GLU A 432 -45.03 -3.50 22.22
N GLN A 433 -46.24 -4.04 22.13
CA GLN A 433 -46.50 -5.48 22.11
C GLN A 433 -46.96 -5.86 20.71
N TRP A 434 -46.16 -6.68 20.04
CA TRP A 434 -46.43 -7.24 18.73
C TRP A 434 -47.05 -8.62 18.89
N VAL A 435 -48.20 -8.83 18.27
CA VAL A 435 -48.97 -10.08 18.33
C VAL A 435 -48.71 -10.89 17.06
N PHE A 436 -48.52 -12.19 17.22
CA PHE A 436 -48.37 -13.16 16.13
C PHE A 436 -49.39 -14.29 16.29
N SER A 437 -49.52 -15.14 15.25
CA SER A 437 -50.40 -16.31 15.32
C SER A 437 -49.82 -17.39 16.25
N GLY A 438 -50.71 -18.13 16.92
CA GLY A 438 -50.33 -19.18 17.87
C GLY A 438 -49.84 -18.67 19.22
N PHE A 439 -50.51 -17.64 19.79
CA PHE A 439 -50.25 -17.09 21.13
C PHE A 439 -48.82 -16.55 21.37
N ARG A 440 -48.16 -16.16 20.28
CA ARG A 440 -46.81 -15.61 20.26
C ARG A 440 -46.81 -14.08 20.36
N TYR A 441 -45.87 -13.55 21.13
CA TYR A 441 -45.69 -12.11 21.32
C TYR A 441 -44.22 -11.70 21.30
N ILE A 442 -43.96 -10.52 20.76
CA ILE A 442 -42.67 -9.83 20.89
C ILE A 442 -42.96 -8.49 21.60
N TYR A 443 -42.19 -8.17 22.62
CA TYR A 443 -42.27 -6.90 23.36
C TYR A 443 -41.05 -6.06 23.01
N LEU A 444 -41.27 -4.78 22.72
CA LEU A 444 -40.22 -3.83 22.36
C LEU A 444 -40.32 -2.58 23.24
N ASP A 445 -39.19 -2.11 23.75
CA ASP A 445 -39.06 -0.82 24.40
C ASP A 445 -38.15 0.06 23.53
N ASP A 446 -38.62 1.27 23.19
CA ASP A 446 -38.01 2.23 22.27
C ASP A 446 -37.52 1.62 20.92
N GLY A 447 -38.22 0.59 20.44
CA GLY A 447 -37.98 -0.07 19.14
C GLY A 447 -36.96 -1.22 19.17
N ILE A 448 -36.46 -1.57 20.36
CA ILE A 448 -35.57 -2.70 20.65
C ILE A 448 -36.38 -3.81 21.32
N VAL A 449 -36.30 -5.05 20.85
CA VAL A 449 -37.00 -6.18 21.51
C VAL A 449 -36.46 -6.38 22.93
N THR A 450 -37.31 -6.32 23.95
CA THR A 450 -36.92 -6.55 25.36
C THR A 450 -37.43 -7.89 25.90
N ALA A 451 -38.49 -8.46 25.32
CA ALA A 451 -38.93 -9.83 25.64
C ALA A 451 -39.60 -10.53 24.46
N ILE A 452 -39.63 -11.86 24.50
CA ILE A 452 -40.35 -12.74 23.57
C ILE A 452 -41.14 -13.75 24.39
N GLN A 453 -42.34 -14.09 23.92
CA GLN A 453 -43.25 -15.07 24.52
C GLN A 453 -43.76 -16.03 23.44
N GLU A 454 -43.75 -17.33 23.74
CA GLU A 454 -44.21 -18.45 22.89
C GLU A 454 -45.15 -19.40 23.65
#